data_AF-A0A3A4ZTI3-F1
#
_entry.id   AF-A0A3A4ZTI3-F1
#
_cell.length_a   1.000
_cell.length_b   1.000
_cell.length_c   1.000
_cell.angle_alpha   90.00
_cell.angle_beta   90.00
_cell.angle_gamma   90.00
#
_symmetry.space_group_name_H-M   'P 1'
#
loop_
_entity.id
_entity.type
_entity.pdbx_description
1 polymer ?
#
loop_
_entity_poly.entity_id
_entity_poly.type
_entity_poly.pdbx_seq_one_letter_code
_entity_poly.pdbx_strand_id
1 'polypeptide(L)'
;MADEEKKEQTAEKSMEEKLQEGRALDKLTAPELKEIAMKIEGLAGVHAMKKEELLKAIKEDRGIPVEPVVRKGTSAEMKKSLLTLREKKKEARESKDRKRLNILRRRINRMKKRTKKLAKA
;
A
#
# COMPACT_ATOMS: atom_id res chain seq x y z
N MET A 1 -4.84 1.79 43.34
CA MET A 1 -4.50 0.39 43.01
C MET A 1 -5.50 -0.21 42.01
N ALA A 2 -6.79 -0.36 42.31
CA ALA A 2 -7.74 -0.96 41.34
C ALA A 2 -8.06 -0.11 40.08
N ASP A 3 -7.84 1.21 40.10
CA ASP A 3 -8.04 2.10 38.95
C ASP A 3 -6.83 2.18 38.00
N GLU A 4 -5.61 1.89 38.47
CA GLU A 4 -4.40 1.87 37.64
C GLU A 4 -4.30 0.56 36.84
N GLU A 5 -4.62 -0.57 37.48
CA GLU A 5 -4.65 -1.89 36.82
C GLU A 5 -5.70 -1.95 35.71
N LYS A 6 -6.86 -1.30 35.88
CA LYS A 6 -7.88 -1.20 34.82
C LYS A 6 -7.42 -0.31 33.67
N LYS A 7 -6.64 0.74 33.94
CA LYS A 7 -6.11 1.65 32.93
C LYS A 7 -5.01 0.98 32.09
N GLU A 8 -4.14 0.21 32.73
CA GLU A 8 -3.14 -0.64 32.08
C GLU A 8 -3.79 -1.74 31.24
N GLN A 9 -4.81 -2.43 31.76
CA GLN A 9 -5.56 -3.44 31.00
C GLN A 9 -6.32 -2.86 29.79
N THR A 10 -6.80 -1.61 29.87
CA THR A 10 -7.42 -0.94 28.71
C THR A 10 -6.38 -0.47 27.69
N ALA A 11 -5.17 -0.11 28.12
CA ALA A 11 -4.07 0.26 27.23
C ALA A 11 -3.53 -0.97 26.48
N GLU A 12 -3.35 -2.09 27.17
CA GLU A 12 -2.92 -3.38 26.59
C GLU A 12 -3.94 -3.92 25.57
N LYS A 13 -5.23 -3.97 25.94
CA LYS A 13 -6.31 -4.39 25.02
C LYS A 13 -6.40 -3.49 23.78
N SER A 14 -6.18 -2.18 23.94
CA SER A 14 -6.19 -1.23 22.81
C SER A 14 -4.94 -1.34 21.92
N MET A 15 -3.82 -1.85 22.44
CA MET A 15 -2.62 -2.11 21.64
C MET A 15 -2.77 -3.41 20.85
N GLU A 16 -3.38 -4.45 21.44
CA GLU A 16 -3.65 -5.72 20.77
C GLU A 16 -4.67 -5.59 19.62
N GLU A 17 -5.75 -4.82 19.81
CA GLU A 17 -6.70 -4.52 18.72
C GLU A 17 -6.06 -3.71 17.60
N LYS A 18 -5.19 -2.74 17.94
CA LYS A 18 -4.43 -1.98 16.93
C LYS A 18 -3.44 -2.88 16.19
N LEU A 19 -2.86 -3.88 16.87
CA LEU A 19 -1.92 -4.84 16.28
C LEU A 19 -2.56 -5.78 15.25
N GLN A 20 -3.84 -6.10 15.41
CA GLN A 20 -4.60 -6.95 14.49
C GLN A 20 -5.00 -6.22 13.20
N GLU A 21 -5.18 -4.90 13.24
CA GLU A 21 -5.31 -4.10 12.03
C GLU A 21 -3.92 -3.90 11.42
N GLY A 22 -3.54 -4.68 10.40
CA GLY A 22 -2.23 -4.61 9.71
C GLY A 22 -1.73 -3.21 9.28
N ARG A 23 -2.57 -2.17 9.41
CA ARG A 23 -2.24 -0.73 9.34
C ARG A 23 -1.41 -0.18 10.50
N ALA A 24 -1.40 -0.79 11.69
CA ALA A 24 -0.64 -0.24 12.82
C ALA A 24 0.86 -0.49 12.69
N LEU A 25 1.26 -1.66 12.18
CA LEU A 25 2.67 -2.01 12.00
C LEU A 25 3.38 -1.00 11.08
N ASP A 26 2.75 -0.57 9.99
CA ASP A 26 3.36 0.38 9.04
C ASP A 26 3.61 1.77 9.66
N LYS A 27 2.87 2.13 10.72
CA LYS A 27 3.02 3.39 11.45
C LYS A 27 4.08 3.33 12.55
N LEU A 28 4.45 2.14 13.01
CA LEU A 28 5.49 1.99 14.03
C LEU A 28 6.86 2.38 13.48
N THR A 29 7.72 2.85 14.38
CA THR A 29 9.09 3.23 14.11
C THR A 29 10.02 2.01 14.14
N ALA A 30 11.22 2.14 13.59
CA ALA A 30 12.19 1.05 13.55
C ALA A 30 12.51 0.42 14.93
N PRO A 31 12.69 1.18 16.04
CA PRO A 31 12.93 0.57 17.35
C PRO A 31 11.74 -0.24 17.86
N GLU A 32 10.51 0.28 17.73
CA GLU A 32 9.28 -0.42 18.15
C GLU A 32 9.08 -1.73 17.37
N LEU A 33 9.41 -1.73 16.07
CA LEU A 33 9.40 -2.94 15.25
C LEU A 33 10.48 -3.95 15.67
N LYS A 34 11.65 -3.48 16.13
CA LYS A 34 12.71 -4.37 16.64
C LYS A 34 12.28 -5.04 17.95
N GLU A 35 11.68 -4.31 18.87
CA GLU A 35 11.17 -4.87 20.13
C GLU A 35 10.10 -5.93 19.89
N ILE A 36 9.20 -5.70 18.93
CA ILE A 36 8.19 -6.67 18.53
C ILE A 36 8.83 -7.91 17.88
N ALA A 37 9.84 -7.72 17.02
CA ALA A 37 10.54 -8.83 16.38
C ALA A 37 11.40 -9.64 17.35
N MET A 38 11.97 -9.03 18.39
CA MET A 38 12.72 -9.76 19.44
C MET A 38 11.82 -10.64 20.32
N LYS A 39 10.53 -10.31 20.43
CA LYS A 39 9.54 -11.14 21.13
C LYS A 39 9.10 -12.36 20.32
N ILE A 40 9.41 -12.41 19.03
CA ILE A 40 9.11 -13.56 18.17
C ILE A 40 10.29 -14.53 18.22
N GLU A 41 10.04 -15.74 18.73
CA GLU A 41 11.04 -16.79 18.79
C GLU A 41 11.37 -17.31 17.38
N GLY A 42 12.59 -17.06 16.91
CA GLY A 42 13.10 -17.58 15.62
C GLY A 42 13.68 -16.54 14.67
N LEU A 43 13.45 -15.24 14.91
CA LEU A 43 14.04 -14.18 14.08
C LEU A 43 15.47 -13.85 14.52
N ALA A 44 16.47 -14.46 13.87
CA ALA A 44 17.87 -14.08 14.04
C ALA A 44 18.22 -12.86 13.16
N GLY A 45 18.94 -11.88 13.73
CA GLY A 45 19.43 -10.71 12.97
C GLY A 45 18.54 -9.46 12.99
N VAL A 46 17.58 -9.36 13.91
CA VAL A 46 16.65 -8.23 14.07
C VAL A 46 17.33 -6.85 14.09
N HIS A 47 18.53 -6.74 14.68
CA HIS A 47 19.25 -5.48 14.76
C HIS A 47 19.76 -4.97 13.40
N ALA A 48 20.07 -5.87 12.46
CA ALA A 48 20.64 -5.57 11.14
C ALA A 48 19.58 -5.40 10.04
N MET A 49 18.34 -5.83 10.28
CA MET A 49 17.25 -5.75 9.30
C MET A 49 16.77 -4.31 9.07
N LYS A 50 16.43 -4.00 7.81
CA LYS A 50 15.80 -2.72 7.46
C LYS A 50 14.34 -2.70 7.90
N LYS A 51 13.77 -1.50 8.06
CA LYS A 51 12.36 -1.30 8.48
C LYS A 51 11.37 -2.12 7.63
N GLU A 52 11.58 -2.18 6.31
CA GLU A 52 10.72 -2.94 5.40
C GLU A 52 10.81 -4.47 5.59
N GLU A 53 11.98 -4.97 5.99
CA GLU A 53 12.22 -6.40 6.25
C GLU A 53 11.59 -6.81 7.58
N LEU A 54 11.72 -5.97 8.62
CA LEU A 54 11.06 -6.16 9.90
C LEU A 54 9.54 -6.20 9.77
N LEU A 55 8.96 -5.31 8.95
CA LEU A 55 7.51 -5.32 8.67
C LEU A 55 7.04 -6.60 8.00
N LYS A 56 7.85 -7.18 7.10
CA LYS A 56 7.50 -8.44 6.42
C LYS A 56 7.57 -9.61 7.38
N ALA A 57 8.68 -9.75 8.13
CA ALA A 57 8.85 -10.81 9.12
C ALA A 57 7.70 -10.81 10.15
N ILE A 58 7.39 -9.65 10.72
CA ILE A 58 6.30 -9.52 11.71
C ILE A 58 4.92 -9.79 11.08
N LYS A 59 4.69 -9.42 9.81
CA LYS A 59 3.41 -9.71 9.11
C LYS A 59 3.28 -11.18 8.73
N GLU A 60 4.38 -11.83 8.34
CA GLU A 60 4.46 -13.26 8.02
C GLU A 60 4.21 -14.12 9.27
N ASP A 61 4.89 -13.82 10.39
CA ASP A 61 4.72 -14.54 11.66
C ASP A 61 3.32 -14.34 12.26
N ARG A 62 2.68 -13.19 12.01
CA ARG A 62 1.32 -12.89 12.49
C ARG A 62 0.21 -13.26 11.50
N GLY A 63 0.55 -13.84 10.36
CA GLY A 63 -0.42 -14.30 9.35
C GLY A 63 -1.24 -13.19 8.70
N ILE A 64 -0.78 -11.92 8.76
CA ILE A 64 -1.47 -10.80 8.13
C ILE A 64 -1.03 -10.74 6.66
N PRO A 65 -1.94 -10.86 5.68
CA PRO A 65 -1.57 -10.80 4.28
C PRO A 65 -0.93 -9.45 3.97
N VAL A 66 0.29 -9.49 3.44
CA VAL A 66 1.01 -8.30 2.99
C VAL A 66 0.20 -7.64 1.88
N GLU A 67 -0.49 -6.54 2.21
CA GLU A 67 -1.12 -5.73 1.17
C GLU A 67 -0.03 -5.29 0.19
N PRO A 68 -0.20 -5.55 -1.12
CA PRO A 68 0.82 -5.18 -2.08
C PRO A 68 0.94 -3.66 -2.06
N VAL A 69 2.15 -3.18 -1.73
CA VAL A 69 2.53 -1.76 -1.87
C VAL A 69 2.00 -1.30 -3.22
N VAL A 70 1.11 -0.31 -3.22
CA VAL A 70 0.51 0.24 -4.45
C VAL A 70 1.64 0.89 -5.24
N ARG A 71 2.35 0.08 -6.02
CA ARG A 71 3.45 0.54 -6.86
C ARG A 71 2.84 1.55 -7.82
N LYS A 72 3.45 2.73 -7.91
CA LYS A 72 3.17 3.66 -9.00
C LYS A 72 3.40 2.87 -10.28
N GLY A 73 2.33 2.54 -10.99
CA GLY A 73 2.37 1.56 -12.08
C GLY A 73 3.50 1.83 -13.05
N THR A 74 4.17 0.77 -13.47
CA THR A 74 5.34 0.88 -14.34
C THR A 74 4.99 1.60 -15.65
N SER A 75 5.99 2.16 -16.33
CA SER A 75 5.77 2.84 -17.61
C SER A 75 5.08 1.92 -18.64
N ALA A 76 5.32 0.61 -18.57
CA ALA A 76 4.70 -0.42 -19.38
C ALA A 76 3.20 -0.61 -19.07
N GLU A 77 2.81 -0.71 -17.79
CA GLU A 77 1.41 -0.81 -17.37
C GLU A 77 0.61 0.42 -17.80
N MET A 78 1.19 1.62 -17.66
CA MET A 78 0.53 2.83 -18.13
C MET A 78 0.35 2.84 -19.65
N LYS A 79 1.28 2.28 -20.44
CA LYS A 79 1.09 2.13 -21.90
C LYS A 79 -0.04 1.15 -22.24
N LYS A 80 -0.19 0.03 -21.50
CA LYS A 80 -1.32 -0.91 -21.66
C LYS A 80 -2.66 -0.21 -21.41
N SER A 81 -2.78 0.54 -20.33
CA SER A 81 -4.00 1.33 -20.05
C SER A 81 -4.30 2.41 -21.11
N LEU A 82 -3.27 2.88 -21.82
CA LEU A 82 -3.40 3.82 -22.93
C LEU A 82 -4.02 3.18 -24.17
N LEU A 83 -3.73 1.90 -24.42
CA LEU A 83 -4.34 1.13 -25.51
C LEU A 83 -5.84 0.92 -25.26
N THR A 84 -6.19 0.47 -24.06
CA THR A 84 -7.60 0.25 -23.68
C THR A 84 -8.43 1.55 -23.74
N LEU A 85 -7.85 2.68 -23.33
CA LEU A 85 -8.51 3.99 -23.45
C LEU A 85 -8.67 4.44 -24.92
N ARG A 86 -7.78 4.02 -25.83
CA ARG A 86 -7.90 4.32 -27.26
C ARG A 86 -8.98 3.46 -27.92
N GLU A 87 -9.10 2.20 -27.54
CA GLU A 87 -10.17 1.30 -27.99
C GLU A 87 -11.54 1.85 -27.57
N LYS A 88 -11.71 2.18 -26.29
CA LYS A 88 -12.94 2.83 -25.78
C LYS A 88 -13.26 4.13 -26.52
N LYS A 89 -12.24 4.86 -27.00
CA LYS A 89 -12.45 6.08 -27.79
C LYS A 89 -12.96 5.77 -29.20
N LYS A 90 -12.55 4.65 -29.80
CA LYS A 90 -13.07 4.18 -31.10
C LYS A 90 -14.53 3.76 -30.95
N GLU A 91 -14.86 2.96 -29.93
CA GLU A 91 -16.25 2.58 -29.60
C GLU A 91 -17.13 3.81 -29.34
N ALA A 92 -16.63 4.79 -28.58
CA ALA A 92 -17.32 6.05 -28.33
C ALA A 92 -17.50 6.92 -29.60
N ARG A 93 -16.67 6.70 -30.63
CA ARG A 93 -16.78 7.39 -31.92
C ARG A 93 -17.86 6.76 -32.78
N GLU A 94 -17.96 5.43 -32.77
CA GLU A 94 -19.01 4.67 -33.47
C GLU A 94 -20.39 4.97 -32.88
N SER A 95 -20.50 5.00 -31.56
CA SER A 95 -21.73 5.39 -30.83
C SER A 95 -22.06 6.89 -30.89
N LYS A 96 -21.23 7.72 -31.55
CA LYS A 96 -21.37 9.19 -31.67
C LYS A 96 -21.55 9.94 -30.33
N ASP A 97 -21.15 9.34 -29.22
CA ASP A 97 -21.25 9.90 -27.87
C ASP A 97 -20.22 11.01 -27.63
N ARG A 98 -20.57 12.25 -28.00
CA ARG A 98 -19.69 13.43 -27.86
C ARG A 98 -19.15 13.63 -26.44
N LYS A 99 -19.97 13.40 -25.41
CA LYS A 99 -19.56 13.52 -23.99
C LYS A 99 -18.48 12.50 -23.64
N ARG A 100 -18.69 11.23 -24.01
CA ARG A 100 -17.73 10.15 -23.74
C ARG A 100 -16.42 10.36 -24.50
N LEU A 101 -16.49 10.81 -25.76
CA LEU A 101 -15.30 11.16 -26.56
C LEU A 101 -14.44 12.24 -25.89
N ASN A 102 -15.05 13.29 -25.35
CA ASN A 102 -14.34 14.37 -24.66
C ASN A 102 -13.68 13.88 -23.36
N ILE A 103 -14.37 13.05 -22.58
CA ILE A 103 -13.82 12.45 -21.36
C ILE A 103 -12.62 11.55 -21.70
N LEU A 104 -12.77 10.67 -22.68
CA LEU A 104 -11.72 9.75 -23.12
C LEU A 104 -10.52 10.51 -23.69
N ARG A 105 -10.73 11.56 -24.49
CA ARG A 105 -9.66 12.45 -24.97
C ARG A 105 -8.85 13.04 -23.81
N ARG A 106 -9.54 13.58 -22.80
CA ARG A 106 -8.89 14.17 -21.61
C ARG A 106 -8.12 13.12 -20.80
N ARG A 107 -8.70 11.93 -20.58
CA ARG A 107 -8.05 10.81 -19.89
C ARG A 107 -6.78 10.35 -20.62
N ILE A 108 -6.85 10.16 -21.94
CA ILE A 108 -5.70 9.80 -22.78
C ILE A 108 -4.58 10.84 -22.64
N ASN A 109 -4.91 12.14 -22.71
CA ASN A 109 -3.92 13.20 -22.59
C ASN A 109 -3.27 13.24 -21.19
N ARG A 110 -4.06 13.08 -20.12
CA ARG A 110 -3.53 12.99 -18.75
C ARG A 110 -2.61 11.78 -18.59
N MET A 111 -2.99 10.63 -19.12
CA MET A 111 -2.16 9.41 -19.08
C MET A 111 -0.86 9.57 -19.85
N LYS A 112 -0.87 10.13 -21.06
CA LYS A 112 0.36 10.45 -21.82
C LYS A 112 1.30 11.39 -21.06
N LYS A 113 0.74 12.39 -20.36
CA LYS A 113 1.54 13.30 -19.52
C LYS A 113 2.15 12.57 -18.33
N ARG A 114 1.40 11.69 -17.65
CA ARG A 114 1.89 10.87 -16.55
C ARG A 114 3.00 9.91 -16.99
N THR A 115 2.85 9.24 -18.14
CA THR A 115 3.89 8.35 -18.67
C THR A 115 5.17 9.12 -19.01
N LYS A 116 5.05 10.32 -19.60
CA LYS A 116 6.22 11.17 -19.89
C LYS A 116 6.92 11.66 -18.61
N LYS A 117 6.16 12.00 -17.57
CA LYS A 117 6.71 12.39 -16.26
C LYS A 117 7.44 11.23 -15.59
N LEU A 118 6.85 10.04 -15.58
CA LEU A 118 7.48 8.85 -15.00
C LEU A 118 8.75 8.45 -15.75
N ALA A 119 8.80 8.63 -17.07
CA ALA A 119 10.00 8.35 -17.86
C ALA A 119 11.12 9.40 -17.68
N LYS A 120 10.82 10.57 -17.11
CA LYS A 120 11.79 11.64 -16.82
C LYS A 120 12.29 11.60 -15.37
N ALA A 121 11.50 11.02 -14.46
CA ALA A 121 11.83 10.83 -13.06
C ALA A 121 12.75 9.62 -12.90
#